data_AF-A0A8W8JDR6-F1
#
_entry.id   AF-A0A8W8JDR6-F1
#
_cell.length_a   1.000
_cell.length_b   1.000
_cell.length_c   1.000
_cell.angle_alpha   90.00
_cell.angle_beta   90.00
_cell.angle_gamma   90.00
#
_symmetry.space_group_name_H-M   'P 1'
#
loop_
_entity.id
_entity.type
_entity.pdbx_description
1 polymer ?
#
loop_
_entity_poly.entity_id
_entity_poly.type
_entity_poly.pdbx_seq_one_letter_code
_entity_poly.pdbx_strand_id
1 'polypeptide(L)'
;MHHHPPKLSHCPTDIVAVVGERISWTVPKATDNVGIRDLWMEPRVSDGSRIGPGEHLFRYVAEDWHGNKAESQFLVSVKSS
;
A
#
# COMPACT_ATOMS: atom_id res chain seq x y z
N MET A 1 12.98 -11.26 -24.11
CA MET A 1 12.47 -11.76 -22.82
C MET A 1 11.04 -11.27 -22.68
N HIS A 2 10.11 -12.03 -22.09
CA HIS A 2 8.76 -11.52 -21.83
C HIS A 2 8.81 -10.61 -20.60
N HIS A 3 8.33 -9.37 -20.75
CA HIS A 3 8.26 -8.39 -19.67
C HIS A 3 6.85 -8.47 -19.09
N HIS A 4 6.73 -8.85 -17.81
CA HIS A 4 5.46 -8.90 -17.12
C HIS A 4 5.35 -7.71 -16.17
N PRO A 5 4.13 -7.29 -15.82
CA PRO A 5 3.97 -6.37 -14.70
C PRO A 5 4.38 -7.02 -13.38
N PRO A 6 4.88 -6.23 -12.41
CA PRO A 6 5.15 -6.69 -11.07
C PRO A 6 3.98 -7.44 -10.43
N LYS A 7 4.30 -8.38 -9.55
CA LYS A 7 3.32 -9.03 -8.67
C LYS A 7 3.51 -8.52 -7.25
N LEU A 8 2.43 -8.03 -6.64
CA LEU A 8 2.38 -7.72 -5.22
C LEU A 8 1.81 -8.91 -4.44
N SER A 9 2.44 -9.22 -3.31
CA SER A 9 2.01 -10.25 -2.35
C SER A 9 1.98 -9.63 -0.95
N HIS A 10 1.24 -10.25 -0.01
CA HIS A 10 1.03 -9.68 1.33
C HIS A 10 0.43 -8.27 1.29
N CYS A 11 -0.47 -8.06 0.33
CA CYS A 11 -1.22 -6.82 0.18
C CYS A 11 -1.97 -6.51 1.49
N PRO A 12 -1.85 -5.27 2.01
CA PRO A 12 -2.63 -4.87 3.17
C PRO A 12 -4.13 -4.97 2.88
N THR A 13 -4.88 -5.28 3.92
CA THR A 13 -6.35 -5.32 3.91
C THR A 13 -6.92 -4.06 4.55
N ASP A 14 -8.21 -3.85 4.37
CA ASP A 14 -8.90 -2.71 4.98
C ASP A 14 -8.77 -2.72 6.51
N ILE A 15 -8.67 -1.53 7.09
CA ILE A 15 -8.47 -1.29 8.52
C ILE A 15 -9.64 -0.47 9.05
N VAL A 16 -10.18 -0.87 10.19
CA VAL A 16 -11.11 -0.07 10.97
C VAL A 16 -10.41 0.34 12.25
N ALA A 17 -10.38 1.65 12.53
CA ALA A 17 -9.73 2.22 13.70
C ALA A 17 -10.63 3.26 14.38
N VAL A 18 -10.32 3.58 15.63
CA VAL A 18 -10.97 4.66 16.38
C VAL A 18 -10.09 5.92 16.34
N VAL A 19 -10.70 7.10 16.37
CA VAL A 19 -9.98 8.38 16.43
C VAL A 19 -8.95 8.36 17.56
N GLY A 20 -7.68 8.62 17.21
CA GLY A 20 -6.57 8.63 18.16
C GLY A 20 -5.82 7.30 18.28
N GLU A 21 -6.28 6.23 17.65
CA GLU A 21 -5.50 5.00 17.51
C GLU A 21 -4.36 5.18 16.50
N ARG A 22 -3.28 4.43 16.70
CA ARG A 22 -2.25 4.27 15.68
C ARG A 22 -2.66 3.13 14.77
N ILE A 23 -2.60 3.36 13.47
CA ILE A 23 -2.82 2.30 12.48
C ILE A 23 -1.48 1.70 12.05
N SER A 24 -1.49 0.41 11.75
CA SER A 24 -0.35 -0.31 11.20
C SER A 24 -0.84 -1.29 10.14
N TRP A 25 -0.04 -1.49 9.09
CA TRP A 25 -0.38 -2.39 8.00
C TRP A 25 0.87 -3.09 7.47
N THR A 26 0.67 -4.25 6.85
CA THR A 26 1.75 -4.97 6.20
C THR A 26 2.16 -4.25 4.91
N VAL A 27 3.44 -3.91 4.79
CA VAL A 27 4.00 -3.42 3.51
C VAL A 27 4.00 -4.59 2.52
N PRO A 28 3.40 -4.45 1.32
CA PRO A 28 3.37 -5.53 0.36
C PRO A 28 4.78 -5.84 -0.17
N LYS A 29 4.98 -7.09 -0.57
CA LYS A 29 6.21 -7.53 -1.23
C LYS A 29 6.00 -7.56 -2.74
N ALA A 30 6.79 -6.78 -3.47
CA ALA A 30 6.82 -6.77 -4.93
C ALA A 30 7.86 -7.77 -5.48
N THR A 31 7.49 -8.51 -6.52
CA THR A 31 8.37 -9.43 -7.25
C THR A 31 8.10 -9.35 -8.75
N ASP A 32 9.16 -9.39 -9.56
CA ASP A 32 9.05 -9.44 -11.01
C ASP A 32 10.22 -10.22 -11.63
N ASN A 33 10.06 -10.74 -12.86
CA ASN A 33 11.10 -11.48 -13.56
C ASN A 33 12.27 -10.59 -14.05
N VAL A 34 12.06 -9.28 -14.21
CA VAL A 34 13.12 -8.30 -14.52
C VAL A 34 13.57 -7.50 -13.29
N GLY A 35 13.05 -7.83 -12.11
CA GLY A 35 13.31 -7.12 -10.86
C GLY A 35 12.42 -5.88 -10.67
N ILE A 36 12.42 -5.35 -9.45
CA ILE A 36 11.64 -4.18 -9.04
C ILE A 36 12.56 -2.97 -9.00
N ARG A 37 12.13 -1.86 -9.62
CA ARG A 37 12.83 -0.57 -9.59
C ARG A 37 12.45 0.22 -8.34
N ASP A 38 11.16 0.31 -8.05
CA ASP A 38 10.67 1.07 -6.91
C ASP A 38 9.36 0.49 -6.36
N LEU A 39 9.11 0.72 -5.07
CA LEU A 39 7.88 0.39 -4.34
C LEU A 39 7.58 1.55 -3.37
N TRP A 40 6.47 2.25 -3.60
CA TRP A 40 6.07 3.39 -2.77
C TRP A 40 4.58 3.38 -2.48
N MET A 41 4.17 4.23 -1.53
CA MET A 41 2.77 4.41 -1.12
C MET A 41 2.27 5.83 -1.44
N GLU A 42 0.98 5.94 -1.77
CA GLU A 42 0.26 7.18 -2.05
C GLU A 42 -1.06 7.23 -1.26
N PRO A 43 -1.33 8.33 -0.52
CA PRO A 43 -0.35 9.33 -0.09
C PRO A 43 0.72 8.73 0.83
N ARG A 44 1.91 9.35 0.90
CA ARG A 44 2.97 8.87 1.81
C ARG A 44 2.55 9.04 3.26
N VAL A 45 2.44 7.91 3.96
CA VAL A 45 2.15 7.86 5.41
C VAL A 45 3.18 6.94 6.07
N SER A 46 3.67 7.34 7.24
CA SER A 46 4.56 6.51 8.04
C SER A 46 3.76 5.45 8.80
N ASP A 47 4.30 4.25 8.94
CA ASP A 47 3.70 3.23 9.79
C ASP A 47 3.53 3.75 11.24
N GLY A 48 2.44 3.38 11.89
CA GLY A 48 2.08 3.86 13.22
C GLY A 48 1.58 5.31 13.27
N SER A 49 1.25 5.92 12.12
CA SER A 49 0.61 7.24 12.07
C SER A 49 -0.78 7.24 12.67
N ARG A 50 -1.20 8.41 13.17
CA ARG A 50 -2.59 8.67 13.59
C ARG A 50 -3.31 9.32 12.44
N ILE A 51 -4.37 8.68 11.96
CA ILE A 51 -5.19 9.18 10.85
C ILE A 51 -6.44 9.86 11.41
N GLY A 52 -6.85 10.96 10.79
CA GLY A 52 -8.05 11.69 11.17
C GLY A 52 -9.34 10.88 10.92
N PRO A 53 -10.48 11.28 11.51
CA PRO A 53 -11.75 10.61 11.26
C PRO A 53 -12.11 10.60 9.76
N GLY A 54 -12.83 9.56 9.33
CA GLY A 54 -13.28 9.39 7.94
C GLY A 54 -12.65 8.19 7.24
N GLU A 55 -12.87 8.11 5.94
CA GLU A 55 -12.34 7.06 5.06
C GLU A 55 -11.12 7.57 4.29
N HIS A 56 -10.03 6.81 4.34
CA HIS A 56 -8.76 7.15 3.69
C HIS A 56 -8.34 6.00 2.81
N LEU A 57 -8.26 6.23 1.50
CA LEU A 57 -7.77 5.25 0.54
C LEU A 57 -6.25 5.36 0.43
N PHE A 58 -5.55 4.28 0.75
CA PHE A 58 -4.11 4.17 0.55
C PHE A 58 -3.80 3.16 -0.54
N ARG A 59 -2.75 3.45 -1.31
CA ARG A 59 -2.30 2.56 -2.38
C ARG A 59 -0.80 2.41 -2.38
N TYR A 60 -0.33 1.17 -2.50
CA TYR A 60 1.04 0.85 -2.87
C TYR A 60 1.15 0.68 -4.37
N VAL A 61 2.24 1.21 -4.94
CA VAL A 61 2.58 1.09 -6.36
C VAL A 61 3.98 0.50 -6.47
N ALA A 62 4.10 -0.59 -7.21
CA ALA A 62 5.37 -1.19 -7.59
C ALA A 62 5.64 -0.89 -9.07
N GLU A 63 6.87 -0.53 -9.40
CA GLU A 63 7.33 -0.32 -10.78
C GLU A 63 8.59 -1.15 -11.05
N ASP A 64 8.62 -1.85 -12.20
CA ASP A 64 9.80 -2.60 -12.64
C ASP A 64 10.80 -1.73 -13.43
N TRP A 65 11.92 -2.32 -13.87
CA TRP A 65 12.93 -1.63 -14.68
C TRP A 65 12.50 -1.30 -16.12
N HIS A 66 11.37 -1.84 -16.56
CA HIS A 66 10.79 -1.56 -17.89
C HIS A 66 9.61 -0.58 -17.81
N GLY A 67 9.26 -0.09 -16.62
CA GLY A 67 8.18 0.86 -16.38
C GLY A 67 6.80 0.23 -16.24
N ASN A 68 6.67 -1.10 -16.17
CA ASN A 68 5.39 -1.74 -15.86
C ASN A 68 5.05 -1.52 -14.39
N LYS A 69 3.77 -1.32 -14.10
CA LYS A 69 3.27 -1.04 -12.76
C LYS A 69 2.25 -2.07 -12.29
N ALA A 70 2.25 -2.30 -10.99
CA ALA A 70 1.17 -2.99 -10.30
C ALA A 70 0.84 -2.26 -9.01
N GLU A 71 -0.40 -2.42 -8.53
CA GLU A 71 -0.90 -1.70 -7.37
C GLU A 71 -1.67 -2.59 -6.40
N SER A 72 -1.64 -2.19 -5.13
CA SER A 72 -2.42 -2.78 -4.06
C SER A 72 -3.04 -1.66 -3.23
N GLN A 73 -4.36 -1.70 -3.07
CA GLN A 73 -5.13 -0.65 -2.41
C GLN A 73 -5.76 -1.20 -1.13
N PHE A 74 -5.92 -0.36 -0.12
CA PHE A 74 -6.65 -0.68 1.10
C PHE A 74 -7.30 0.58 1.68
N LEU A 75 -8.46 0.40 2.31
CA LEU A 75 -9.21 1.47 2.95
C LEU A 75 -8.91 1.51 4.45
N VAL A 76 -8.70 2.70 4.99
CA VAL A 76 -8.67 2.94 6.43
C VAL A 76 -9.91 3.74 6.82
N SER A 77 -10.80 3.13 7.59
CA SER A 77 -12.00 3.76 8.14
C SER A 77 -11.77 4.12 9.60
N VAL A 78 -11.61 5.41 9.89
CA VAL A 78 -11.44 5.92 11.26
C VAL A 78 -12.78 6.44 11.79
N LYS A 79 -13.32 5.78 12.80
CA LYS A 79 -14.61 6.11 13.42
C LYS A 79 -14.41 6.86 14.73
N SER A 80 -15.36 7.72 15.07
CA SER A 80 -15.49 8.17 16.45
C SER A 80 -15.84 6.98 17.34
N SER A 81 -15.30 6.97 18.56
CA SER A 81 -15.70 6.04 19.62
C SER A 81 -17.15 6.23 20.02
#